data_AF-A0A9Q7BID6-F1
#
_entry.id   AF-A0A9Q7BID6-F1
#
_cell.length_a   1.000
_cell.length_b   1.000
_cell.length_c   1.000
_cell.angle_alpha   90.00
_cell.angle_beta   90.00
_cell.angle_gamma   90.00
#
_symmetry.space_group_name_H-M   'P 1'
#
loop_
_entity.id
_entity.type
_entity.pdbx_description
1 polymer ?
#
loop_
_entity_poly.entity_id
_entity_poly.type
_entity_poly.pdbx_seq_one_letter_code
_entity_poly.pdbx_strand_id
1 'polypeptide(L)'
;MIPSAIGIETRNSHKLLKGALWAAQALIFASFCFFGSTKLTTPISQLAGMMPWTGAVPSSFVRLMGLIDIAGGIGIFIPALTRIRPRLTVAAAFGCTALQICASAFHISRGEFAVLPLNVVLLALCLFILWGRTQRFPIVSRTDQV
;
A
#
# COMPACT_ATOMS: atom_id res chain seq x y z
N MET A 1 43.53 8.01 6.60
CA MET A 1 42.33 8.39 7.37
C MET A 1 41.30 7.27 7.21
N ILE A 2 41.17 6.39 8.21
CA ILE A 2 40.27 5.22 8.17
C ILE A 2 38.87 5.69 8.60
N PRO A 3 37.80 5.49 7.81
CA PRO A 3 36.44 5.77 8.25
C PRO A 3 36.14 4.99 9.54
N SER A 4 35.65 5.67 10.58
CA SER A 4 35.28 5.02 11.84
C SER A 4 34.19 3.96 11.60
N ALA A 5 34.26 2.82 12.29
CA ALA A 5 33.27 1.73 12.15
C ALA A 5 31.82 2.21 12.33
N ILE A 6 31.62 3.21 13.18
CA ILE A 6 30.34 3.89 13.43
C ILE A 6 29.76 4.54 12.14
N GLY A 7 30.62 5.10 11.28
CA GLY A 7 30.21 5.71 10.01
C GLY A 7 29.82 4.70 8.93
N ILE A 8 30.26 3.45 9.04
CA ILE A 8 29.93 2.37 8.08
C ILE A 8 28.58 1.73 8.45
N GLU A 9 28.36 1.44 9.73
CA GLU A 9 27.10 0.85 10.26
C GLU A 9 25.87 1.72 9.97
N THR A 10 25.98 3.03 10.20
CA THR A 10 24.90 4.01 9.96
C THR A 10 24.56 4.13 8.47
N ARG A 11 25.58 4.16 7.60
CA ARG A 11 25.41 4.22 6.13
C ARG A 11 24.71 2.97 5.59
N ASN A 12 25.06 1.79 6.11
CA ASN A 12 24.47 0.52 5.69
C ASN A 12 23.00 0.43 6.11
N SER A 13 22.69 0.81 7.36
CA SER A 13 21.32 0.86 7.88
C SER A 13 20.40 1.77 7.04
N HIS A 14 20.90 2.93 6.59
CA HIS A 14 20.15 3.82 5.70
C HIS A 14 19.87 3.21 4.33
N LYS A 15 20.82 2.47 3.75
CA LYS A 15 20.62 1.79 2.47
C LYS A 15 19.58 0.68 2.60
N LEU A 16 19.66 -0.11 3.68
CA LEU A 16 18.71 -1.19 3.97
C LEU A 16 17.29 -0.64 4.14
N LEU A 17 17.10 0.40 4.96
CA LEU A 17 15.78 1.00 5.19
C LEU A 17 15.19 1.62 3.91
N LYS A 18 16.02 2.29 3.10
CA LYS A 18 15.58 2.78 1.78
C LYS A 18 15.15 1.64 0.85
N GLY A 19 15.92 0.55 0.80
CA GLY A 19 15.58 -0.64 0.04
C GLY A 19 14.27 -1.28 0.50
N ALA A 20 14.08 -1.40 1.82
CA ALA A 20 12.87 -1.92 2.43
C ALA A 20 11.64 -1.08 2.08
N LEU A 21 11.74 0.26 2.08
CA LEU A 21 10.64 1.13 1.66
C LEU A 21 10.25 0.92 0.19
N TRP A 22 11.23 0.72 -0.70
CA TRP A 22 10.95 0.41 -2.10
C TRP A 22 10.30 -0.96 -2.27
N ALA A 23 10.81 -1.97 -1.56
CA ALA A 23 10.23 -3.31 -1.55
C ALA A 23 8.77 -3.29 -1.05
N ALA A 24 8.51 -2.57 0.05
CA ALA A 24 7.16 -2.40 0.59
C ALA A 24 6.22 -1.71 -0.41
N GLN A 25 6.66 -0.62 -1.06
CA GLN A 25 5.85 0.05 -2.09
C GLN A 25 5.55 -0.85 -3.29
N ALA A 26 6.55 -1.61 -3.76
CA ALA A 26 6.37 -2.54 -4.87
C ALA A 26 5.40 -3.67 -4.50
N LEU A 27 5.50 -4.19 -3.27
CA LEU A 27 4.60 -5.21 -2.76
C LEU A 27 3.16 -4.68 -2.65
N ILE A 28 2.96 -3.49 -2.06
CA ILE A 28 1.63 -2.88 -1.99
C ILE A 28 1.07 -2.62 -3.39
N PHE A 29 1.88 -2.09 -4.32
CA PHE A 29 1.47 -1.90 -5.71
C PHE A 29 0.99 -3.20 -6.34
N ALA A 30 1.79 -4.27 -6.26
CA ALA A 30 1.44 -5.56 -6.83
C ALA A 30 0.17 -6.13 -6.20
N SER A 31 0.07 -6.15 -4.87
CA SER A 31 -1.08 -6.68 -4.14
C SER A 31 -2.36 -5.92 -4.45
N PHE A 32 -2.34 -4.59 -4.39
CA PHE A 32 -3.53 -3.77 -4.62
C PHE A 32 -3.97 -3.81 -6.09
N CYS A 33 -3.04 -3.78 -7.04
CA CYS A 33 -3.37 -3.97 -8.45
C CYS A 33 -3.97 -5.35 -8.72
N PHE A 34 -3.45 -6.40 -8.07
CA PHE A 34 -4.00 -7.75 -8.18
C PHE A 34 -5.42 -7.82 -7.61
N PHE A 35 -5.63 -7.44 -6.34
CA PHE A 35 -6.94 -7.49 -5.70
C PHE A 35 -7.96 -6.61 -6.43
N GLY A 36 -7.55 -5.40 -6.82
CA GLY A 36 -8.41 -4.48 -7.54
C GLY A 36 -8.80 -5.03 -8.91
N SER A 37 -7.85 -5.60 -9.66
CA SER A 37 -8.15 -6.23 -10.96
C SER A 37 -9.11 -7.41 -10.80
N THR A 38 -8.87 -8.30 -9.83
CA THR A 38 -9.79 -9.41 -9.52
C THR A 38 -11.19 -8.91 -9.18
N LYS A 39 -11.30 -7.86 -8.35
CA LYS A 39 -12.58 -7.22 -8.01
C LYS A 39 -13.25 -6.53 -9.18
N LEU A 40 -12.55 -6.19 -10.26
CA LEU A 40 -13.13 -5.54 -11.44
C LEU A 40 -13.52 -6.51 -12.54
N THR A 41 -12.76 -7.59 -12.72
CA THR A 41 -12.91 -8.47 -13.89
C THR A 41 -13.62 -9.78 -13.58
N THR A 42 -13.60 -10.24 -12.33
CA THR A 42 -14.26 -11.50 -11.95
C THR A 42 -15.77 -11.30 -11.77
N PRO A 43 -16.63 -12.21 -12.28
CA PRO A 43 -18.07 -12.20 -11.99
C PRO A 43 -18.35 -12.27 -10.48
N ILE A 44 -19.36 -11.54 -9.99
CA ILE A 44 -19.64 -11.46 -8.54
C ILE A 44 -19.96 -12.83 -7.94
N SER A 45 -20.68 -13.70 -8.65
CA SER A 45 -21.00 -15.05 -8.19
C SER A 45 -19.74 -15.90 -7.95
N GLN A 46 -18.75 -15.80 -8.84
CA GLN A 46 -17.46 -16.48 -8.70
C GLN A 46 -16.62 -15.84 -7.59
N LEU A 47 -16.60 -14.50 -7.54
CA LEU A 47 -15.84 -13.75 -6.55
C LEU A 47 -16.34 -14.03 -5.13
N ALA A 48 -17.66 -14.19 -4.94
CA ALA A 48 -18.27 -14.55 -3.66
C ALA A 48 -17.83 -15.93 -3.14
N GLY A 49 -17.46 -16.86 -4.03
CA GLY A 49 -16.88 -18.14 -3.63
C GLY A 49 -15.47 -18.03 -3.04
N MET A 50 -14.73 -16.96 -3.36
CA MET A 50 -13.37 -16.72 -2.88
C MET A 50 -13.31 -15.65 -1.77
N MET A 51 -14.20 -14.66 -1.86
CA MET A 51 -14.31 -13.49 -0.99
C MET A 51 -15.79 -13.32 -0.60
N PRO A 52 -16.27 -14.05 0.43
CA PRO A 52 -17.70 -14.14 0.75
C PRO A 52 -18.42 -12.80 0.87
N TRP A 53 -17.76 -11.77 1.41
CA TRP A 53 -18.33 -10.43 1.53
C TRP A 53 -18.80 -9.81 0.20
N THR A 54 -18.19 -10.19 -0.93
CA THR A 54 -18.51 -9.63 -2.24
C THR A 54 -19.88 -10.03 -2.76
N GLY A 55 -20.45 -11.14 -2.26
CA GLY A 55 -21.83 -11.55 -2.55
C GLY A 55 -22.86 -10.94 -1.60
N ALA A 56 -22.41 -10.29 -0.52
CA ALA A 56 -23.28 -9.76 0.53
C ALA A 56 -23.47 -8.24 0.47
N VAL A 57 -22.90 -7.58 -0.54
CA VAL A 57 -22.97 -6.13 -0.76
C VAL A 57 -23.31 -5.83 -2.23
N PRO A 58 -23.79 -4.63 -2.56
CA PRO A 58 -24.06 -4.27 -3.96
C PRO A 58 -22.82 -4.43 -4.83
N SER A 59 -23.01 -4.95 -6.05
CA SER A 59 -21.90 -5.18 -7.00
C SER A 59 -21.13 -3.90 -7.32
N SER A 60 -21.82 -2.76 -7.40
CA SER A 60 -21.21 -1.43 -7.60
C SER A 60 -20.22 -1.08 -6.49
N PHE A 61 -20.51 -1.44 -5.24
CA PHE A 61 -19.59 -1.23 -4.12
C PHE A 61 -18.33 -2.08 -4.26
N VAL A 62 -18.46 -3.35 -4.66
CA VAL A 62 -17.30 -4.22 -4.93
C VAL A 62 -16.42 -3.64 -6.05
N ARG A 63 -17.04 -3.17 -7.14
CA ARG A 63 -16.29 -2.55 -8.26
C ARG A 63 -15.60 -1.25 -7.83
N LEU A 64 -16.27 -0.41 -7.04
CA LEU A 64 -15.67 0.79 -6.47
C LEU A 64 -14.45 0.47 -5.61
N MET A 65 -14.55 -0.53 -4.73
CA MET A 65 -13.40 -0.99 -3.95
C MET A 65 -12.26 -1.48 -4.84
N GLY A 66 -12.57 -2.15 -5.95
CA GLY A 66 -11.56 -2.55 -6.93
C GLY A 66 -10.83 -1.37 -7.58
N LEU A 67 -11.55 -0.30 -7.93
CA LEU A 67 -10.95 0.94 -8.43
C LEU A 67 -10.08 1.62 -7.37
N ILE A 68 -10.55 1.67 -6.12
CA ILE A 68 -9.81 2.26 -4.99
C ILE A 68 -8.50 1.49 -4.74
N ASP A 69 -8.53 0.16 -4.79
CA ASP A 69 -7.32 -0.65 -4.65
C ASP A 69 -6.30 -0.29 -5.74
N ILE A 70 -6.69 -0.34 -7.02
CA ILE A 70 -5.79 0.00 -8.13
C ILE A 70 -5.23 1.42 -7.97
N ALA A 71 -6.09 2.39 -7.66
CA ALA A 71 -5.68 3.77 -7.45
C ALA A 71 -4.68 3.91 -6.28
N GLY A 72 -4.91 3.16 -5.18
CA GLY A 72 -4.02 3.12 -4.03
C GLY A 72 -2.65 2.53 -4.37
N GLY A 73 -2.62 1.39 -5.07
CA GLY A 73 -1.39 0.75 -5.54
C GLY A 73 -0.59 1.68 -6.44
N ILE A 74 -1.22 2.19 -7.51
CA ILE A 74 -0.61 3.13 -8.46
C ILE A 74 -0.12 4.38 -7.74
N GLY A 75 -0.96 4.98 -6.88
CA GLY A 75 -0.67 6.20 -6.16
C GLY A 75 0.52 6.07 -5.21
N ILE A 76 0.72 4.90 -4.60
CA ILE A 76 1.89 4.64 -3.76
C ILE A 76 3.16 4.53 -4.60
N PHE A 77 3.13 3.84 -5.74
CA PHE A 77 4.36 3.45 -6.44
C PHE A 77 4.79 4.40 -7.57
N ILE A 78 3.86 4.84 -8.43
CA ILE A 78 4.20 5.58 -9.65
C ILE A 78 4.71 7.00 -9.39
N PRO A 79 4.11 7.83 -8.51
CA PRO A 79 4.64 9.16 -8.17
C PRO A 79 6.04 9.08 -7.54
N ALA A 80 6.27 8.07 -6.70
CA ALA A 80 7.57 7.78 -6.12
C ALA A 80 8.62 7.42 -7.19
N LEU A 81 8.26 6.52 -8.11
CA LEU A 81 9.16 6.02 -9.17
C LEU A 81 9.54 7.11 -10.17
N THR A 82 8.54 7.87 -10.63
CA THR A 82 8.73 8.94 -11.62
C THR A 82 9.29 10.22 -10.99
N ARG A 83 9.17 10.37 -9.66
CA ARG A 83 9.45 11.61 -8.93
C ARG A 83 8.61 12.80 -9.39
N ILE A 84 7.45 12.54 -9.99
CA ILE A 84 6.46 13.56 -10.37
C ILE A 84 5.41 13.61 -9.26
N ARG A 85 5.29 14.75 -8.57
CA ARG A 85 4.40 14.95 -7.42
C ARG A 85 4.46 13.81 -6.38
N PRO A 86 5.65 13.46 -5.84
CA PRO A 86 5.81 12.35 -4.89
C PRO A 86 5.00 12.49 -3.59
N ARG A 87 4.45 13.67 -3.27
CA ARG A 87 3.45 13.85 -2.20
C ARG A 87 2.19 12.99 -2.41
N LEU A 88 1.86 12.62 -3.65
CA LEU A 88 0.78 11.68 -3.94
C LEU A 88 1.04 10.28 -3.36
N THR A 89 2.30 9.84 -3.27
CA THR A 89 2.65 8.58 -2.58
C THR A 89 2.27 8.62 -1.11
N VAL A 90 2.50 9.75 -0.44
CA VAL A 90 2.14 9.95 0.97
C VAL A 90 0.63 9.97 1.15
N ALA A 91 -0.08 10.72 0.30
CA ALA A 91 -1.54 10.77 0.32
C ALA A 91 -2.18 9.40 0.06
N ALA A 92 -1.66 8.64 -0.91
CA ALA A 92 -2.11 7.29 -1.22
C ALA A 92 -1.83 6.33 -0.06
N ALA A 93 -0.64 6.38 0.55
CA ALA A 93 -0.32 5.57 1.73
C ALA A 93 -1.27 5.85 2.90
N PHE A 94 -1.60 7.11 3.15
CA PHE A 94 -2.60 7.49 4.16
C PHE A 94 -3.99 6.93 3.83
N GLY A 95 -4.45 7.10 2.58
CA GLY A 95 -5.73 6.55 2.13
C GLY A 95 -5.80 5.03 2.25
N CYS A 96 -4.74 4.31 1.87
CA CYS A 96 -4.64 2.86 2.01
C CYS A 96 -4.61 2.42 3.47
N THR A 97 -3.96 3.16 4.36
CA THR A 97 -4.03 2.92 5.82
C THR A 97 -5.47 3.03 6.32
N ALA A 98 -6.17 4.11 5.96
CA ALA A 98 -7.56 4.29 6.34
C ALA A 98 -8.45 3.17 5.78
N LEU A 99 -8.25 2.79 4.51
CA LEU A 99 -8.94 1.67 3.87
C LEU A 99 -8.75 0.37 4.64
N GLN A 100 -7.53 0.04 5.07
CA GLN A 100 -7.27 -1.20 5.80
C GLN A 100 -7.86 -1.22 7.20
N ILE A 101 -7.96 -0.07 7.87
CA ILE A 101 -8.67 0.04 9.15
C ILE A 101 -10.16 -0.22 8.94
N CYS A 102 -10.78 0.45 7.97
CA CYS A 102 -12.19 0.25 7.64
C CYS A 102 -12.48 -1.19 7.19
N ALA A 103 -11.62 -1.78 6.35
CA ALA A 103 -11.76 -3.15 5.90
C ALA A 103 -11.67 -4.14 7.07
N SER A 104 -10.73 -3.92 8.01
CA SER A 104 -10.60 -4.76 9.20
C SER A 104 -11.86 -4.69 10.07
N ALA A 105 -12.37 -3.49 10.34
CA ALA A 105 -13.62 -3.30 11.07
C ALA A 105 -14.82 -3.98 10.37
N PHE A 106 -14.89 -3.85 9.04
CA PHE A 106 -15.91 -4.49 8.22
C PHE A 106 -15.86 -6.03 8.34
N HIS A 107 -14.67 -6.65 8.20
CA HIS A 107 -14.53 -8.10 8.34
C HIS A 107 -14.80 -8.59 9.75
N ILE A 108 -14.37 -7.85 10.79
CA ILE A 108 -14.70 -8.16 12.20
C ILE A 108 -16.21 -8.15 12.41
N SER A 109 -16.93 -7.14 11.90
CA SER A 109 -18.39 -7.04 12.05
C SER A 109 -19.16 -8.21 11.42
N ARG A 110 -18.52 -8.93 10.49
CA ARG A 110 -19.07 -10.08 9.77
C ARG A 110 -18.56 -11.43 10.30
N GLY A 111 -17.69 -11.42 11.31
CA GLY A 111 -17.04 -12.64 11.82
C GLY A 111 -16.01 -13.26 10.88
N GLU A 112 -15.53 -12.52 9.87
CA GLU A 112 -14.59 -13.01 8.84
C GLU A 112 -13.13 -12.90 9.32
N PHE A 113 -12.82 -13.45 10.50
CA PHE A 113 -11.52 -13.29 11.17
C PHE A 113 -10.35 -13.90 10.39
N ALA A 114 -10.61 -14.88 9.53
CA ALA A 114 -9.58 -15.54 8.71
C ALA A 114 -8.86 -14.58 7.74
N VAL A 115 -9.50 -13.45 7.37
CA VAL A 115 -8.91 -12.45 6.46
C VAL A 115 -8.02 -11.44 7.20
N LEU A 116 -8.22 -11.28 8.52
CA LEU A 116 -7.53 -10.23 9.29
C LEU A 116 -6.00 -10.29 9.24
N PRO A 117 -5.32 -11.46 9.23
CA PRO A 117 -3.86 -11.48 9.10
C PRO A 117 -3.37 -10.75 7.85
N LEU A 118 -4.06 -10.91 6.71
CA LEU A 118 -3.73 -10.19 5.48
C LEU A 118 -3.93 -8.67 5.66
N ASN A 119 -5.05 -8.25 6.24
CA ASN A 119 -5.30 -6.84 6.50
C ASN A 119 -4.25 -6.20 7.41
N VAL A 120 -3.82 -6.91 8.47
CA VAL A 120 -2.76 -6.44 9.38
C VAL A 120 -1.43 -6.27 8.64
N VAL A 121 -1.05 -7.24 7.79
CA VAL A 121 0.17 -7.13 6.98
C VAL A 121 0.10 -5.93 6.03
N LEU A 122 -1.01 -5.77 5.31
CA LEU A 122 -1.17 -4.65 4.37
C LEU A 122 -1.21 -3.29 5.11
N LEU A 123 -1.87 -3.24 6.26
CA LEU A 123 -1.90 -2.05 7.13
C LEU A 123 -0.50 -1.68 7.62
N ALA A 124 0.26 -2.66 8.11
CA ALA A 124 1.62 -2.44 8.60
C ALA A 124 2.54 -1.92 7.48
N LEU A 125 2.44 -2.49 6.28
CA LEU A 125 3.17 -2.01 5.10
C LEU A 125 2.77 -0.57 4.72
N CYS A 126 1.47 -0.25 4.70
CA CYS A 126 1.00 1.11 4.40
C CYS A 126 1.50 2.13 5.43
N LEU A 127 1.43 1.80 6.73
CA LEU A 127 1.96 2.63 7.81
C LEU A 127 3.48 2.82 7.71
N PHE A 128 4.21 1.76 7.38
CA PHE A 128 5.65 1.80 7.19
C PHE A 128 6.04 2.71 6.03
N ILE A 129 5.33 2.62 4.90
CA ILE A 129 5.53 3.51 3.74
C ILE A 129 5.18 4.95 4.11
N LEU A 130 4.03 5.16 4.75
CA LEU A 130 3.55 6.49 5.16
C LEU A 130 4.57 7.20 6.06
N TRP A 131 5.02 6.52 7.12
CA TRP A 131 6.04 7.03 8.02
C TRP A 131 7.37 7.26 7.28
N GLY A 132 7.83 6.26 6.52
CA GLY A 132 9.12 6.29 5.85
C GLY A 132 9.22 7.38 4.81
N ARG A 133 8.17 7.63 4.03
CA ARG A 133 8.15 8.66 2.97
C ARG A 133 7.78 10.05 3.48
N THR A 134 7.22 10.16 4.67
CA THR A 134 6.92 11.47 5.28
C THR A 134 8.11 11.99 6.10
N GLN A 135 8.71 11.14 6.94
CA GLN A 135 9.64 11.62 7.97
C GLN A 135 11.10 11.16 7.79
N ARG A 136 11.35 10.00 7.18
CA ARG A 136 12.71 9.41 7.16
C ARG A 136 13.42 9.57 5.83
N PHE A 137 12.76 9.21 4.74
CA PHE A 137 13.28 9.27 3.38
C PHE A 137 12.23 9.84 2.42
N PRO A 138 11.92 11.15 2.55
CA PRO A 138 11.11 11.86 1.57
C PRO A 138 11.70 11.73 0.17
N ILE A 139 10.82 11.65 -0.82
CA ILE A 139 11.22 11.61 -2.23
C ILE A 139 11.21 13.04 -2.75
N VAL A 140 12.38 13.51 -3.18
CA VAL A 140 12.53 14.83 -3.79
C VAL A 140 11.88 14.82 -5.17
N SER A 141 11.02 15.79 -5.42
CA SER A 141 10.35 16.02 -6.71
C SER A 141 11.40 16.35 -7.78
N ARG A 142 11.23 15.83 -9.00
CA ARG A 142 12.09 16.24 -10.14
C ARG A 142 11.87 17.70 -10.52
N THR A 143 10.67 18.24 -10.31
CA THR A 143 10.31 19.62 -10.70
C THR A 143 10.87 20.66 -9.74
N ASP A 144 11.20 20.29 -8.51
CA ASP A 144 11.74 21.20 -7.48
C ASP A 144 13.28 21.28 -7.55
N GLN A 145 13.88 20.85 -8.66
CA GLN A 145 15.34 20.77 -8.89
C GLN A 145 15.80 21.69 -10.04
N VAL A 146 14.91 22.56 -10.52
CA VAL A 146 15.13 23.57 -11.56
C VAL A 146 14.85 24.93 -10.94
#